data_AF-A0A2G5BFU1-F1
#
_entry.id   AF-A0A2G5BFU1-F1
#
_cell.length_a   1.000
_cell.length_b   1.000
_cell.length_c   1.000
_cell.angle_alpha   90.00
_cell.angle_beta   90.00
_cell.angle_gamma   90.00
#
_symmetry.space_group_name_H-M   'P 1'
#
loop_
_entity.id
_entity.type
_entity.pdbx_description
1 polymer ?
#
loop_
_entity_poly.entity_id
_entity_poly.type
_entity_poly.pdbx_seq_one_letter_code
_entity_poly.pdbx_strand_id
1 'polypeptide(L)'
;MRFSIVQPVTIAAVALIHTANPVLAACGFDKVGLLTDPGFTITVNSNYKVLEDTAAKVKYGLYCDDTQPSDVAGIDRWFKVPVESVGLRISMASGFLEALGHSDKLIAAESPRNLTNICLDASKIQTLDPASTTSNSSSVDVIFSADEGSDSNISVRLPSNDALTPLQKAEWIKFVAAFFNDEKSADSLFSSIADAYNCHWGNLQHLKDAPHAYWVQYTDGATPSYSIIDTAYQKDLLAGAGATNNTRAALDDSSDQAAFQDAIKDADFVFDQSELHSYGQRATEWYSNFGYKNPKNSGVTFLTSRNIWRTDGFTNKAGVSNFAEFGYVRPDLVLQDIISVLEPKYDTDYSRRWLLWLGGTNESTTVISPDNYDCAKPWFSTVDKCSARTDFTGDSDSDTPDSEADDTDSDSGSGSGRAGKIAGGVIGAAVFVALVIVALHYYNRHRRNVRIQALAQAEYGTDGIDLRDTRRFS
;
A
#
# COMPACT_ATOMS: atom_id res chain seq x y z
N MET A 1 21.63 -6.48 91.39
CA MET A 1 22.04 -7.35 90.25
C MET A 1 21.12 -8.56 90.18
N ARG A 2 20.09 -8.52 89.33
CA ARG A 2 19.42 -9.70 88.76
C ARG A 2 18.85 -9.26 87.42
N PHE A 3 19.39 -9.83 86.34
CA PHE A 3 18.90 -9.69 84.97
C PHE A 3 17.59 -10.47 84.83
N SER A 4 16.53 -9.83 84.35
CA SER A 4 15.35 -10.52 83.83
C SER A 4 15.42 -10.54 82.31
N ILE A 5 15.50 -11.75 81.78
CA ILE A 5 15.49 -12.09 80.36
C ILE A 5 14.05 -11.91 79.85
N VAL A 6 13.86 -11.07 78.85
CA VAL A 6 12.59 -10.94 78.10
C VAL A 6 12.64 -11.95 76.96
N GLN A 7 11.68 -12.88 76.92
CA GLN A 7 11.48 -13.79 75.80
C GLN A 7 10.85 -13.06 74.60
N PRO A 8 11.18 -13.40 73.34
CA PRO A 8 10.48 -12.86 72.19
C PRO A 8 9.12 -13.55 72.01
N VAL A 9 8.07 -12.74 71.90
CA VAL A 9 6.73 -13.17 71.48
C VAL A 9 6.78 -13.43 69.96
N THR A 10 6.64 -14.69 69.56
CA THR A 10 6.39 -15.08 68.17
C THR A 10 4.96 -14.71 67.80
N ILE A 11 4.79 -13.67 66.98
CA ILE A 11 3.52 -13.38 66.32
C ILE A 11 3.35 -14.41 65.20
N ALA A 12 2.47 -15.40 65.42
CA ALA A 12 2.01 -16.27 64.35
C ALA A 12 1.15 -15.44 63.40
N ALA A 13 1.68 -15.15 62.21
CA ALA A 13 0.90 -14.61 61.11
C ALA A 13 -0.16 -15.65 60.73
N VAL A 14 -1.42 -15.37 61.03
CA VAL A 14 -2.55 -16.10 60.45
C VAL A 14 -2.55 -15.76 58.96
N ALA A 15 -2.01 -16.66 58.15
CA ALA A 15 -2.19 -16.63 56.72
C ALA A 15 -3.68 -16.85 56.45
N LEU A 16 -4.40 -15.75 56.20
CA LEU A 16 -5.67 -15.79 55.47
C LEU A 16 -5.34 -16.33 54.08
N ILE A 17 -5.49 -17.63 53.91
CA ILE A 17 -5.58 -18.25 52.60
C ILE A 17 -6.86 -17.68 51.98
N HIS A 18 -6.72 -16.58 51.24
CA HIS A 18 -7.66 -16.28 50.18
C HIS A 18 -7.54 -17.47 49.23
N THR A 19 -8.50 -18.40 49.32
CA THR A 19 -8.83 -19.28 48.22
C THR A 19 -9.29 -18.37 47.10
N ALA A 20 -8.36 -17.89 46.28
CA ALA A 20 -8.68 -17.36 44.97
C ALA A 20 -9.44 -18.49 44.25
N ASN A 21 -10.74 -18.29 44.05
CA ASN A 21 -11.51 -19.09 43.13
C ASN A 21 -10.77 -19.02 41.77
N PRO A 22 -10.30 -20.13 41.18
CA PRO A 22 -9.67 -20.10 39.86
C PRO A 22 -10.75 -20.08 38.77
N VAL A 23 -11.76 -19.21 38.94
CA VAL A 23 -12.90 -19.11 38.03
C VAL A 23 -12.82 -17.72 37.40
N LEU A 24 -12.56 -17.72 36.08
CA LEU A 24 -12.53 -16.60 35.14
C LEU A 24 -11.29 -15.69 35.25
N ALA A 25 -10.20 -16.10 34.61
CA ALA A 25 -9.37 -15.10 33.95
C ALA A 25 -10.27 -14.48 32.87
N ALA A 26 -10.84 -13.30 33.14
CA ALA A 26 -11.54 -12.50 32.13
C ALA A 26 -10.64 -12.42 30.90
N CYS A 27 -11.22 -12.49 29.70
CA CYS A 27 -10.53 -12.63 28.41
C CYS A 27 -9.39 -11.65 28.11
N GLY A 28 -9.13 -10.68 29.00
CA GLY A 28 -8.00 -9.76 28.88
C GLY A 28 -8.11 -8.88 27.65
N PHE A 29 -9.33 -8.61 27.19
CA PHE A 29 -9.56 -7.82 25.98
C PHE A 29 -9.02 -6.40 26.18
N ASP A 30 -8.14 -6.01 25.28
CA ASP A 30 -7.58 -4.66 25.25
C ASP A 30 -8.61 -3.68 24.71
N LYS A 31 -8.80 -2.57 25.43
CA LYS A 31 -9.62 -1.46 24.95
C LYS A 31 -8.76 -0.51 24.13
N VAL A 32 -9.05 -0.41 22.84
CA VAL A 32 -8.40 0.53 21.92
C VAL A 32 -9.38 1.60 21.46
N GLY A 33 -8.86 2.81 21.22
CA GLY A 33 -9.63 3.91 20.63
C GLY A 33 -9.58 3.86 19.11
N LEU A 34 -10.48 4.61 18.46
CA LEU A 34 -10.39 4.89 17.02
C LEU A 34 -9.81 6.30 16.85
N LEU A 35 -8.85 6.47 15.95
CA LEU A 35 -8.26 7.77 15.62
C LEU A 35 -9.04 8.47 14.49
N THR A 36 -9.75 7.71 13.67
CA THR A 36 -10.62 8.21 12.60
C THR A 36 -12.09 7.86 12.88
N ASP A 37 -12.97 8.09 11.90
CA ASP A 37 -14.33 7.55 11.87
C ASP A 37 -14.42 6.45 10.78
N PRO A 38 -13.91 5.23 11.04
CA PRO A 38 -13.72 4.22 9.99
C PRO A 38 -14.99 3.48 9.59
N GLY A 39 -16.14 3.83 10.19
CA GLY A 39 -17.41 3.15 9.94
C GLY A 39 -17.57 1.82 10.69
N PHE A 40 -16.90 1.66 11.84
CA PHE A 40 -17.12 0.57 12.77
C PHE A 40 -16.97 1.00 14.23
N THR A 41 -17.42 0.17 15.17
CA THR A 41 -17.16 0.33 16.62
C THR A 41 -16.62 -0.95 17.24
N ILE A 42 -15.87 -0.82 18.35
CA ILE A 42 -15.42 -1.93 19.20
C ILE A 42 -15.82 -1.61 20.64
N THR A 43 -16.75 -2.40 21.19
CA THR A 43 -17.22 -2.27 22.58
C THR A 43 -16.76 -3.46 23.40
N VAL A 44 -15.86 -3.22 24.36
CA VAL A 44 -15.32 -4.25 25.25
C VAL A 44 -16.18 -4.39 26.50
N ASN A 45 -16.63 -5.62 26.79
CA ASN A 45 -17.27 -6.01 28.04
C ASN A 45 -16.36 -6.99 28.81
N SER A 46 -16.79 -7.45 29.98
CA SER A 46 -15.98 -8.29 30.86
C SER A 46 -15.61 -9.67 30.30
N ASN A 47 -16.47 -10.29 29.49
CA ASN A 47 -16.28 -11.63 28.93
C ASN A 47 -16.58 -11.75 27.42
N TYR A 48 -16.96 -10.65 26.78
CA TYR A 48 -17.10 -10.57 25.32
C TYR A 48 -16.81 -9.15 24.83
N LYS A 49 -16.59 -9.00 23.53
CA LYS A 49 -16.53 -7.71 22.82
C LYS A 49 -17.54 -7.71 21.69
N VAL A 50 -18.09 -6.55 21.38
CA VAL A 50 -19.03 -6.34 20.28
C VAL A 50 -18.37 -5.45 19.26
N LEU A 51 -18.23 -5.98 18.06
CA LEU A 51 -17.84 -5.24 16.87
C LEU A 51 -19.11 -4.88 16.11
N GLU A 52 -19.27 -3.62 15.75
CA GLU A 52 -20.38 -3.19 14.88
C GLU A 52 -19.80 -2.57 13.62
N ASP A 53 -20.14 -3.15 12.48
CA ASP A 53 -20.01 -2.48 11.20
C ASP A 53 -21.18 -1.51 11.04
N THR A 54 -20.92 -0.21 11.20
CA THR A 54 -22.01 0.77 11.26
C THR A 54 -22.61 1.07 9.90
N ALA A 55 -21.87 0.81 8.82
CA ALA A 55 -22.36 1.01 7.45
C ALA A 55 -23.32 -0.10 7.04
N ALA A 56 -22.97 -1.37 7.33
CA ALA A 56 -23.83 -2.52 7.05
C ALA A 56 -24.88 -2.76 8.15
N LYS A 57 -24.72 -2.16 9.33
CA LYS A 57 -25.55 -2.36 10.52
C LYS A 57 -25.52 -3.82 11.00
N VAL A 58 -24.33 -4.41 11.00
CA VAL A 58 -24.09 -5.81 11.42
C VAL A 58 -23.22 -5.83 12.67
N LYS A 59 -23.59 -6.68 13.62
CA LYS A 59 -22.93 -6.83 14.92
C LYS A 59 -22.33 -8.22 15.08
N TYR A 60 -21.04 -8.25 15.36
CA TYR A 60 -20.29 -9.46 15.64
C TYR A 60 -19.93 -9.50 17.13
N GLY A 61 -20.36 -10.55 17.82
CA GLY A 61 -19.97 -10.81 19.21
C GLY A 61 -18.74 -11.72 19.24
N LEU A 62 -17.68 -11.31 19.93
CA LEU A 62 -16.48 -12.12 20.11
C LEU A 62 -16.33 -12.51 21.58
N TYR A 63 -16.11 -13.79 21.85
CA TYR A 63 -16.00 -14.34 23.21
C TYR A 63 -14.79 -15.27 23.29
N CYS A 64 -14.12 -15.34 24.44
CA CYS A 64 -12.96 -16.23 24.60
C CYS A 64 -13.24 -17.47 25.45
N ASP A 65 -14.32 -17.42 26.26
CA ASP A 65 -14.71 -18.54 27.11
C ASP A 65 -15.19 -19.73 26.27
N ASP A 66 -15.29 -20.91 26.88
CA ASP A 66 -15.83 -22.09 26.20
C ASP A 66 -17.34 -21.98 25.91
N THR A 67 -18.02 -21.03 26.55
CA THR A 67 -19.47 -20.83 26.42
C THR A 67 -19.77 -19.48 25.81
N GLN A 68 -20.46 -19.49 24.67
CA GLN A 68 -20.99 -18.28 24.04
C GLN A 68 -22.02 -17.59 24.97
N PRO A 69 -21.98 -16.26 25.13
CA PRO A 69 -23.02 -15.53 25.86
C PRO A 69 -24.42 -15.72 25.25
N SER A 70 -25.42 -16.02 26.08
CA SER A 70 -26.82 -16.23 25.65
C SER A 70 -27.73 -15.01 25.80
N ASP A 71 -27.38 -14.08 26.69
CA ASP A 71 -28.28 -13.00 27.14
C ASP A 71 -27.93 -11.63 26.53
N VAL A 72 -27.18 -11.61 25.42
CA VAL A 72 -26.78 -10.39 24.72
C VAL A 72 -27.60 -10.26 23.44
N ALA A 73 -28.57 -9.35 23.45
CA ALA A 73 -29.47 -9.13 22.33
C ALA A 73 -28.81 -8.35 21.19
N GLY A 74 -29.25 -8.62 19.95
CA GLY A 74 -28.85 -7.83 18.76
C GLY A 74 -27.46 -8.13 18.24
N ILE A 75 -26.91 -9.32 18.53
CA ILE A 75 -25.70 -9.83 17.89
C ILE A 75 -26.11 -10.72 16.73
N ASP A 76 -25.61 -10.44 15.54
CA ASP A 76 -25.94 -11.18 14.33
C ASP A 76 -25.15 -12.49 14.23
N ARG A 77 -23.86 -12.46 14.61
CA ARG A 77 -22.96 -13.62 14.55
C ARG A 77 -22.00 -13.63 15.73
N TRP A 78 -21.65 -14.83 16.18
CA TRP A 78 -20.74 -15.03 17.31
C TRP A 78 -19.49 -15.79 16.89
N PHE A 79 -18.35 -15.35 17.40
CA PHE A 79 -17.05 -15.95 17.12
C PHE A 79 -16.29 -16.22 18.42
N LYS A 80 -15.76 -17.44 18.56
CA LYS A 80 -14.78 -17.72 19.59
C LYS A 80 -13.45 -17.11 19.17
N VAL A 81 -12.78 -16.39 20.07
CA VAL A 81 -11.50 -15.72 19.81
C VAL A 81 -10.42 -16.14 20.82
N PRO A 82 -9.14 -16.23 20.40
CA PRO A 82 -8.63 -15.95 19.06
C PRO A 82 -9.09 -16.98 18.02
N VAL A 83 -9.34 -16.55 16.79
CA VAL A 83 -9.60 -17.46 15.67
C VAL A 83 -8.29 -18.13 15.24
N GLU A 84 -8.36 -19.39 14.83
CA GLU A 84 -7.19 -20.19 14.45
C GLU A 84 -7.17 -20.53 12.95
N SER A 85 -8.29 -20.31 12.26
CA SER A 85 -8.45 -20.63 10.84
C SER A 85 -9.29 -19.58 10.12
N VAL A 86 -8.74 -19.03 9.04
CA VAL A 86 -9.31 -17.91 8.29
C VAL A 86 -9.51 -18.30 6.83
N GLY A 87 -10.69 -17.95 6.31
CA GLY A 87 -11.01 -17.94 4.89
C GLY A 87 -11.10 -16.51 4.33
N LEU A 88 -10.74 -16.31 3.06
CA LEU A 88 -10.81 -14.98 2.41
C LEU A 88 -11.66 -14.98 1.14
N ARG A 89 -12.58 -14.02 1.05
CA ARG A 89 -13.26 -13.59 -0.19
C ARG A 89 -12.91 -12.14 -0.58
N ILE A 90 -12.07 -11.46 0.22
CA ILE A 90 -11.53 -10.13 -0.08
C ILE A 90 -10.02 -10.14 0.14
N SER A 91 -9.24 -9.67 -0.84
CA SER A 91 -7.78 -9.73 -0.80
C SER A 91 -7.17 -8.86 0.30
N MET A 92 -7.74 -7.68 0.58
CA MET A 92 -7.26 -6.75 1.61
C MET A 92 -7.09 -7.42 2.99
N ALA A 93 -7.93 -8.40 3.32
CA ALA A 93 -7.81 -9.15 4.56
C ALA A 93 -6.47 -9.89 4.69
N SER A 94 -5.90 -10.39 3.58
CA SER A 94 -4.57 -11.03 3.58
C SER A 94 -3.48 -10.03 4.01
N GLY A 95 -3.57 -8.78 3.57
CA GLY A 95 -2.65 -7.72 4.01
C GLY A 95 -2.77 -7.40 5.50
N PHE A 96 -3.99 -7.38 6.05
CA PHE A 96 -4.19 -7.22 7.50
C PHE A 96 -3.63 -8.41 8.29
N LEU A 97 -3.82 -9.64 7.83
CA LEU A 97 -3.24 -10.83 8.48
C LEU A 97 -1.72 -10.75 8.51
N GLU A 98 -1.09 -10.34 7.41
CA GLU A 98 0.37 -10.17 7.38
C GLU A 98 0.86 -9.05 8.29
N ALA A 99 0.15 -7.91 8.30
CA ALA A 99 0.47 -6.78 9.15
C ALA A 99 0.41 -7.13 10.65
N LEU A 100 -0.48 -8.04 11.02
CA LEU A 100 -0.64 -8.53 12.39
C LEU A 100 0.20 -9.79 12.70
N GLY A 101 0.87 -10.38 11.70
CA GLY A 101 1.64 -11.61 11.88
C GLY A 101 0.80 -12.88 12.00
N HIS A 102 -0.45 -12.88 11.52
CA HIS A 102 -1.40 -14.01 11.52
C HIS A 102 -1.59 -14.64 10.12
N SER A 103 -0.65 -14.44 9.19
CA SER A 103 -0.70 -15.04 7.84
C SER A 103 -0.75 -16.58 7.86
N ASP A 104 -0.25 -17.22 8.91
CA ASP A 104 -0.30 -18.68 9.09
C ASP A 104 -1.71 -19.21 9.35
N LYS A 105 -2.63 -18.34 9.78
CA LYS A 105 -4.05 -18.68 10.02
C LYS A 105 -4.86 -18.75 8.72
N LEU A 106 -4.35 -18.23 7.62
CA LEU A 106 -5.01 -18.29 6.32
C LEU A 106 -4.93 -19.69 5.71
N ILE A 107 -6.06 -20.39 5.68
CA ILE A 107 -6.15 -21.76 5.14
C ILE A 107 -7.13 -21.91 3.97
N ALA A 108 -7.90 -20.87 3.65
CA ALA A 108 -8.82 -20.91 2.52
C ALA A 108 -8.96 -19.55 1.83
N ALA A 109 -9.17 -19.54 0.51
CA ALA A 109 -9.47 -18.33 -0.25
C ALA A 109 -10.38 -18.65 -1.43
N GLU A 110 -11.24 -17.70 -1.83
CA GLU A 110 -12.10 -17.85 -3.01
C GLU A 110 -11.29 -18.08 -4.29
N SER A 111 -10.19 -17.36 -4.45
CA SER A 111 -9.28 -17.51 -5.58
C SER A 111 -7.83 -17.55 -5.09
N PRO A 112 -7.31 -18.71 -4.65
CA PRO A 112 -5.93 -18.82 -4.15
C PRO A 112 -4.89 -18.36 -5.16
N ARG A 113 -5.18 -18.50 -6.47
CA ARG A 113 -4.32 -18.03 -7.57
C ARG A 113 -4.22 -16.50 -7.66
N ASN A 114 -5.15 -15.77 -7.05
CA ASN A 114 -5.19 -14.31 -7.08
C ASN A 114 -4.50 -13.68 -5.87
N LEU A 115 -4.15 -14.46 -4.85
CA LEU A 115 -3.37 -13.97 -3.72
C LEU A 115 -2.00 -13.52 -4.20
N THR A 116 -1.53 -12.41 -3.63
CA THR A 116 -0.26 -11.77 -3.97
C THR A 116 0.74 -11.81 -2.81
N ASN A 117 0.27 -12.11 -1.59
CA ASN A 117 1.14 -12.42 -0.47
C ASN A 117 1.94 -13.71 -0.70
N ILE A 118 3.23 -13.55 -0.98
CA ILE A 118 4.16 -14.67 -1.26
C ILE A 118 4.64 -15.39 0.00
N CYS A 119 4.36 -14.84 1.18
CA CYS A 119 4.74 -15.41 2.47
C CYS A 119 3.77 -16.49 2.92
N LEU A 120 2.67 -16.65 2.18
CA LEU A 120 1.71 -17.72 2.36
C LEU A 120 2.23 -19.03 1.79
N ASP A 121 1.97 -20.11 2.52
CA ASP A 121 2.11 -21.46 1.99
C ASP A 121 0.90 -21.81 1.13
N ALA A 122 0.96 -21.45 -0.15
CA ALA A 122 -0.13 -21.65 -1.10
C ALA A 122 -0.60 -23.12 -1.20
N SER A 123 0.22 -24.10 -0.79
CA SER A 123 -0.17 -25.52 -0.77
C SER A 123 -1.18 -25.86 0.33
N LYS A 124 -1.27 -25.02 1.37
CA LYS A 124 -2.21 -25.15 2.49
C LYS A 124 -3.53 -24.42 2.24
N ILE A 125 -3.59 -23.55 1.23
CA ILE A 125 -4.76 -22.72 0.95
C ILE A 125 -5.74 -23.48 0.06
N GLN A 126 -6.88 -23.83 0.64
CA GLN A 126 -7.98 -24.47 -0.07
C GLN A 126 -8.83 -23.44 -0.81
N THR A 127 -9.41 -23.84 -1.94
CA THR A 127 -10.37 -22.99 -2.66
C THR A 127 -11.72 -23.00 -1.92
N LEU A 128 -12.24 -21.83 -1.57
CA LEU A 128 -13.62 -21.68 -1.10
C LEU A 128 -14.55 -21.83 -2.31
N ASP A 129 -15.54 -22.72 -2.20
CA ASP A 129 -16.53 -22.89 -3.26
C ASP A 129 -17.39 -21.62 -3.38
N PRO A 130 -17.43 -20.95 -4.55
CA PRO A 130 -18.23 -19.75 -4.76
C PRO A 130 -19.74 -20.03 -4.75
N ALA A 131 -20.16 -21.28 -4.94
CA ALA A 131 -21.57 -21.69 -4.94
C ALA A 131 -22.02 -22.36 -3.63
N SER A 132 -21.09 -22.68 -2.72
CA SER A 132 -21.42 -23.38 -1.48
C SER A 132 -21.69 -22.42 -0.34
N THR A 133 -22.84 -22.60 0.31
CA THR A 133 -23.22 -21.95 1.57
C THR A 133 -22.75 -22.71 2.82
N THR A 134 -22.18 -23.92 2.67
CA THR A 134 -22.06 -24.85 3.81
C THR A 134 -20.89 -25.84 3.76
N SER A 135 -20.37 -26.25 2.59
CA SER A 135 -19.54 -27.46 2.49
C SER A 135 -18.05 -27.27 2.77
N ASN A 136 -17.50 -26.08 2.48
CA ASN A 136 -16.12 -25.71 2.81
C ASN A 136 -16.05 -24.63 3.91
N SER A 137 -17.19 -24.07 4.33
CA SER A 137 -17.27 -23.07 5.41
C SER A 137 -16.97 -23.69 6.79
N SER A 138 -17.24 -24.98 6.98
CA SER A 138 -17.06 -25.67 8.28
C SER A 138 -15.60 -25.95 8.65
N SER A 139 -14.63 -25.61 7.79
CA SER A 139 -13.20 -25.82 8.05
C SER A 139 -12.48 -24.58 8.59
N VAL A 140 -13.14 -23.41 8.59
CA VAL A 140 -12.58 -22.14 9.08
C VAL A 140 -13.44 -21.53 10.18
N ASP A 141 -12.81 -20.77 11.08
CA ASP A 141 -13.50 -20.07 12.16
C ASP A 141 -14.16 -18.76 11.68
N VAL A 142 -13.56 -18.11 10.67
CA VAL A 142 -14.04 -16.84 10.11
C VAL A 142 -13.73 -16.72 8.63
N ILE A 143 -14.64 -16.07 7.88
CA ILE A 143 -14.41 -15.68 6.48
C ILE A 143 -14.46 -14.16 6.36
N PHE A 144 -13.37 -13.49 5.97
CA PHE A 144 -13.43 -12.07 5.65
C PHE A 144 -13.87 -11.85 4.20
N SER A 145 -14.89 -11.01 3.99
CA SER A 145 -15.53 -10.81 2.69
C SER A 145 -15.87 -9.34 2.40
N ALA A 146 -16.08 -9.00 1.13
CA ALA A 146 -16.48 -7.65 0.69
C ALA A 146 -17.95 -7.33 0.96
N ASP A 147 -18.77 -8.38 1.04
CA ASP A 147 -20.20 -8.35 1.32
C ASP A 147 -20.52 -9.36 2.43
N GLU A 148 -21.74 -9.36 2.92
CA GLU A 148 -22.21 -10.28 3.96
C GLU A 148 -22.32 -11.74 3.50
N GLY A 149 -22.12 -11.99 2.18
CA GLY A 149 -22.06 -13.29 1.54
C GLY A 149 -23.29 -14.17 1.72
N SER A 150 -23.24 -15.35 1.11
CA SER A 150 -24.15 -16.46 1.38
C SER A 150 -23.70 -17.32 2.59
N ASP A 151 -22.46 -17.11 3.07
CA ASP A 151 -21.80 -17.77 4.21
C ASP A 151 -22.18 -17.15 5.58
N SER A 152 -23.48 -16.89 5.76
CA SER A 152 -24.04 -15.97 6.77
C SER A 152 -23.73 -16.24 8.25
N ASN A 153 -23.14 -17.37 8.63
CA ASN A 153 -22.84 -17.66 10.04
C ASN A 153 -21.40 -17.33 10.45
N ILE A 154 -20.45 -17.32 9.50
CA ILE A 154 -19.02 -17.14 9.78
C ILE A 154 -18.37 -16.04 8.95
N SER A 155 -19.10 -15.43 8.02
CA SER A 155 -18.58 -14.31 7.25
C SER A 155 -18.56 -13.01 8.08
N VAL A 156 -17.54 -12.20 7.84
CA VAL A 156 -17.32 -10.89 8.45
C VAL A 156 -16.98 -9.93 7.32
N ARG A 157 -17.78 -8.87 7.19
CA ARG A 157 -17.59 -7.90 6.12
C ARG A 157 -16.43 -6.97 6.42
N LEU A 158 -15.64 -6.66 5.40
CA LEU A 158 -14.66 -5.60 5.36
C LEU A 158 -15.05 -4.59 4.27
N PRO A 159 -14.64 -3.31 4.38
CA PRO A 159 -14.95 -2.30 3.38
C PRO A 159 -14.23 -2.62 2.07
N SER A 160 -15.01 -2.79 1.01
CA SER A 160 -14.53 -3.11 -0.33
C SER A 160 -14.52 -1.92 -1.29
N ASN A 161 -15.32 -0.90 -1.00
CA ASN A 161 -15.35 0.33 -1.80
C ASN A 161 -14.34 1.38 -1.31
N ASP A 162 -14.12 2.39 -2.13
CA ASP A 162 -13.18 3.48 -1.87
C ASP A 162 -13.86 4.72 -1.25
N ALA A 163 -15.04 4.53 -0.66
CA ALA A 163 -15.79 5.62 -0.01
C ALA A 163 -15.14 6.08 1.31
N LEU A 164 -14.29 5.26 1.92
CA LEU A 164 -13.48 5.62 3.08
C LEU A 164 -12.21 6.35 2.65
N THR A 165 -11.76 7.33 3.44
CA THR A 165 -10.44 7.94 3.29
C THR A 165 -9.34 6.88 3.50
N PRO A 166 -8.09 7.14 3.07
CA PRO A 166 -7.00 6.17 3.19
C PRO A 166 -6.74 5.72 4.63
N LEU A 167 -6.76 6.65 5.59
CA LEU A 167 -6.58 6.33 7.01
C LEU A 167 -7.80 5.61 7.60
N GLN A 168 -9.03 5.99 7.25
CA GLN A 168 -10.23 5.27 7.69
C GLN A 168 -10.21 3.82 7.22
N LYS A 169 -9.82 3.56 5.98
CA LYS A 169 -9.71 2.21 5.42
C LYS A 169 -8.62 1.39 6.11
N ALA A 170 -7.45 1.98 6.35
CA ALA A 170 -6.35 1.31 7.06
C ALA A 170 -6.66 1.01 8.54
N GLU A 171 -7.50 1.81 9.20
CA GLU A 171 -7.87 1.58 10.62
C GLU A 171 -8.66 0.28 10.84
N TRP A 172 -9.23 -0.31 9.78
CA TRP A 172 -9.86 -1.64 9.85
C TRP A 172 -8.91 -2.76 10.27
N ILE A 173 -7.60 -2.52 10.31
CA ILE A 173 -6.66 -3.43 10.97
C ILE A 173 -7.04 -3.69 12.43
N LYS A 174 -7.58 -2.71 13.16
CA LYS A 174 -8.06 -2.88 14.54
C LYS A 174 -9.29 -3.78 14.61
N PHE A 175 -10.17 -3.66 13.62
CA PHE A 175 -11.36 -4.50 13.50
C PHE A 175 -10.98 -5.97 13.27
N VAL A 176 -10.06 -6.22 12.32
CA VAL A 176 -9.53 -7.57 12.05
C VAL A 176 -8.78 -8.12 13.27
N ALA A 177 -7.93 -7.31 13.92
CA ALA A 177 -7.13 -7.72 15.08
C ALA A 177 -7.98 -8.17 16.27
N ALA A 178 -9.21 -7.66 16.41
CA ALA A 178 -10.11 -8.11 17.46
C ALA A 178 -10.47 -9.61 17.33
N PHE A 179 -10.44 -10.20 16.14
CA PHE A 179 -10.63 -11.65 15.98
C PHE A 179 -9.46 -12.48 16.52
N PHE A 180 -8.31 -11.85 16.77
CA PHE A 180 -7.07 -12.49 17.25
C PHE A 180 -6.68 -12.09 18.68
N ASN A 181 -7.48 -11.25 19.36
CA ASN A 181 -7.11 -10.61 20.63
C ASN A 181 -5.78 -9.82 20.54
N ASP A 182 -5.56 -9.15 19.40
CA ASP A 182 -4.31 -8.45 19.08
C ASP A 182 -4.52 -6.93 18.88
N GLU A 183 -5.57 -6.38 19.49
CA GLU A 183 -5.97 -4.98 19.30
C GLU A 183 -4.86 -3.99 19.64
N LYS A 184 -4.07 -4.27 20.68
CA LYS A 184 -2.99 -3.40 21.12
C LYS A 184 -1.86 -3.29 20.08
N SER A 185 -1.49 -4.39 19.44
CA SER A 185 -0.47 -4.37 18.37
C SER A 185 -1.01 -3.62 17.16
N ALA A 186 -2.27 -3.86 16.80
CA ALA A 186 -2.95 -3.16 15.71
C ALA A 186 -3.03 -1.64 15.95
N ASP A 187 -3.34 -1.22 17.18
CA ASP A 187 -3.41 0.19 17.56
C ASP A 187 -2.05 0.88 17.48
N SER A 188 -0.99 0.22 17.96
CA SER A 188 0.37 0.75 17.83
C SER A 188 0.82 0.86 16.37
N LEU A 189 0.54 -0.15 15.55
CA LEU A 189 0.90 -0.15 14.13
C LEU A 189 0.13 0.92 13.36
N PHE A 190 -1.20 0.97 13.53
CA PHE A 190 -2.03 1.96 12.86
C PHE A 190 -1.68 3.39 13.28
N SER A 191 -1.41 3.64 14.56
CA SER A 191 -0.96 4.96 15.02
C SER A 191 0.33 5.39 14.31
N SER A 192 1.28 4.48 14.15
CA SER A 192 2.53 4.76 13.43
C SER A 192 2.28 5.07 11.95
N ILE A 193 1.39 4.32 11.30
CA ILE A 193 0.98 4.55 9.90
C ILE A 193 0.30 5.93 9.76
N ALA A 194 -0.62 6.27 10.67
CA ALA A 194 -1.32 7.54 10.66
C ALA A 194 -0.35 8.72 10.88
N ASP A 195 0.60 8.59 11.80
CA ASP A 195 1.63 9.60 12.04
C ASP A 195 2.50 9.83 10.80
N ALA A 196 2.96 8.76 10.15
CA ALA A 196 3.75 8.85 8.93
C ALA A 196 2.96 9.52 7.79
N TYR A 197 1.73 9.04 7.54
CA TYR A 197 0.84 9.60 6.51
C TYR A 197 0.60 11.10 6.72
N ASN A 198 0.19 11.51 7.93
CA ASN A 198 -0.13 12.90 8.23
C ASN A 198 1.11 13.80 8.17
N CYS A 199 2.29 13.29 8.51
CA CYS A 199 3.54 14.03 8.37
C CYS A 199 3.88 14.30 6.90
N HIS A 200 3.79 13.29 6.03
CA HIS A 200 4.00 13.47 4.58
C HIS A 200 2.97 14.44 3.99
N TRP A 201 1.70 14.29 4.37
CA TRP A 201 0.64 15.20 3.96
C TRP A 201 0.96 16.66 4.35
N GLY A 202 1.32 16.89 5.62
CA GLY A 202 1.66 18.21 6.14
C GLY A 202 2.82 18.87 5.40
N ASN A 203 3.86 18.11 5.05
CA ASN A 203 5.02 18.62 4.31
C ASN A 203 4.67 19.08 2.88
N LEU A 204 3.56 18.61 2.31
CA LEU A 204 3.14 18.90 0.94
C LEU A 204 2.10 20.03 0.86
N GLN A 205 1.67 20.61 2.00
CA GLN A 205 0.64 21.66 2.02
C GLN A 205 1.15 23.06 1.63
N HIS A 206 2.45 23.21 1.35
CA HIS A 206 3.09 24.49 1.09
C HIS A 206 3.77 24.57 -0.29
N LEU A 207 3.43 23.65 -1.19
CA LEU A 207 3.91 23.67 -2.57
C LEU A 207 3.50 24.97 -3.27
N LYS A 208 4.45 25.61 -3.95
CA LYS A 208 4.19 26.80 -4.77
C LYS A 208 3.51 26.44 -6.09
N ASP A 209 4.05 25.44 -6.79
CA ASP A 209 3.61 25.01 -8.12
C ASP A 209 3.01 23.59 -8.06
N ALA A 210 1.88 23.48 -7.34
CA ALA A 210 1.21 22.20 -7.13
C ALA A 210 0.67 21.59 -8.45
N PRO A 211 1.02 20.34 -8.79
CA PRO A 211 0.62 19.73 -10.06
C PRO A 211 -0.88 19.40 -10.10
N HIS A 212 -1.46 19.44 -11.29
CA HIS A 212 -2.80 18.91 -11.53
C HIS A 212 -2.76 17.40 -11.78
N ALA A 213 -3.56 16.64 -11.03
CA ALA A 213 -3.63 15.20 -11.18
C ALA A 213 -5.05 14.67 -11.04
N TYR A 214 -5.38 13.61 -11.79
CA TYR A 214 -6.68 12.94 -11.70
C TYR A 214 -6.52 11.43 -11.68
N TRP A 215 -7.43 10.76 -10.97
CA TRP A 215 -7.68 9.34 -11.14
C TRP A 215 -8.72 9.11 -12.23
N VAL A 216 -8.47 8.16 -13.13
CA VAL A 216 -9.35 7.86 -14.26
C VAL A 216 -9.54 6.35 -14.42
N GLN A 217 -10.65 5.99 -15.05
CA GLN A 217 -10.92 4.61 -15.46
C GLN A 217 -11.66 4.61 -16.79
N TYR A 218 -11.27 3.67 -17.64
CA TYR A 218 -12.02 3.21 -18.79
C TYR A 218 -12.60 1.83 -18.46
N THR A 219 -13.90 1.69 -18.66
CA THR A 219 -14.59 0.41 -18.52
C THR A 219 -15.00 -0.06 -19.90
N ASP A 220 -14.43 -1.20 -20.32
CA ASP A 220 -14.81 -1.82 -21.59
C ASP A 220 -16.18 -2.49 -21.50
N GLY A 221 -16.89 -2.56 -22.62
CA GLY A 221 -18.20 -3.20 -22.66
C GLY A 221 -18.98 -2.89 -23.93
N ALA A 222 -20.24 -3.36 -23.97
CA ALA A 222 -21.15 -3.06 -25.08
C ALA A 222 -21.37 -1.55 -25.29
N THR A 223 -21.24 -0.78 -24.21
CA THR A 223 -21.16 0.68 -24.23
C THR A 223 -19.99 1.06 -23.33
N PRO A 224 -18.81 1.35 -23.91
CA PRO A 224 -17.66 1.77 -23.14
C PRO A 224 -17.96 3.04 -22.34
N SER A 225 -17.39 3.13 -21.15
CA SER A 225 -17.55 4.30 -20.28
C SER A 225 -16.20 4.84 -19.80
N TYR A 226 -16.21 6.14 -19.49
CA TYR A 226 -15.07 6.91 -18.98
C TYR A 226 -15.46 7.53 -17.64
N SER A 227 -14.61 7.32 -16.65
CA SER A 227 -14.82 7.84 -15.30
C SER A 227 -13.64 8.69 -14.83
N ILE A 228 -13.95 9.81 -14.16
CA ILE A 228 -13.02 10.52 -13.27
C ILE A 228 -13.36 10.07 -11.85
N ILE A 229 -12.40 9.47 -11.17
CA ILE A 229 -12.60 8.83 -9.88
C ILE A 229 -12.32 9.84 -8.77
N ASP A 230 -13.36 10.24 -8.05
CA ASP A 230 -13.33 11.30 -7.02
C ASP A 230 -13.76 10.80 -5.63
N THR A 231 -13.72 9.49 -5.43
CA THR A 231 -13.94 8.83 -4.14
C THR A 231 -12.99 9.38 -3.06
N ALA A 232 -13.39 9.25 -1.79
CA ALA A 232 -12.63 9.82 -0.67
C ALA A 232 -11.18 9.31 -0.64
N TYR A 233 -10.96 8.03 -0.90
CA TYR A 233 -9.62 7.44 -0.95
C TYR A 233 -8.71 8.11 -1.99
N GLN A 234 -9.14 8.16 -3.25
CA GLN A 234 -8.40 8.68 -4.40
C GLN A 234 -8.12 10.18 -4.25
N LYS A 235 -9.15 10.95 -3.87
CA LYS A 235 -9.06 12.40 -3.65
C LYS A 235 -8.06 12.74 -2.54
N ASP A 236 -8.17 12.08 -1.40
CA ASP A 236 -7.33 12.39 -0.24
C ASP A 236 -5.88 11.97 -0.47
N LEU A 237 -5.62 10.91 -1.26
CA LEU A 237 -4.26 10.59 -1.69
C LEU A 237 -3.64 11.67 -2.58
N LEU A 238 -4.38 12.20 -3.56
CA LEU A 238 -3.88 13.27 -4.42
C LEU A 238 -3.68 14.58 -3.64
N ALA A 239 -4.65 14.96 -2.79
CA ALA A 239 -4.53 16.13 -1.91
C ALA A 239 -3.37 15.96 -0.91
N GLY A 240 -3.24 14.73 -0.38
CA GLY A 240 -2.15 14.25 0.42
C GLY A 240 -0.79 14.55 -0.20
N ALA A 241 -0.68 14.23 -1.49
CA ALA A 241 0.54 14.39 -2.28
C ALA A 241 0.71 15.80 -2.87
N GLY A 242 -0.06 16.78 -2.37
CA GLY A 242 0.05 18.18 -2.78
C GLY A 242 -0.53 18.50 -4.15
N ALA A 243 -1.22 17.56 -4.81
CA ALA A 243 -1.88 17.84 -6.07
C ALA A 243 -3.06 18.82 -5.89
N THR A 244 -3.23 19.73 -6.83
CA THR A 244 -4.40 20.62 -6.92
C THR A 244 -5.28 20.23 -8.08
N ASN A 245 -6.49 20.82 -8.15
CA ASN A 245 -7.47 20.53 -9.19
C ASN A 245 -7.72 19.02 -9.33
N ASN A 246 -7.62 18.32 -8.21
CA ASN A 246 -7.70 16.87 -8.06
C ASN A 246 -9.12 16.37 -7.82
N THR A 247 -10.10 17.27 -7.98
CA THR A 247 -11.52 17.01 -7.89
C THR A 247 -12.22 17.73 -9.03
N ARG A 248 -12.96 16.97 -9.85
CA ARG A 248 -13.96 17.52 -10.77
C ARG A 248 -15.27 16.83 -10.43
N ALA A 249 -16.40 17.46 -10.79
CA ALA A 249 -17.68 16.76 -10.73
C ALA A 249 -17.50 15.43 -11.46
N ALA A 250 -17.73 14.31 -10.76
CA ALA A 250 -17.55 12.98 -11.31
C ALA A 250 -18.21 12.92 -12.69
N LEU A 251 -17.38 12.70 -13.72
CA LEU A 251 -17.87 12.04 -14.91
C LEU A 251 -17.93 10.58 -14.48
N ASP A 252 -19.13 10.08 -14.24
CA ASP A 252 -19.35 8.70 -13.81
C ASP A 252 -20.06 7.95 -14.92
N ASP A 253 -19.45 6.85 -15.36
CA ASP A 253 -19.91 5.99 -16.45
C ASP A 253 -20.36 6.76 -17.71
N SER A 254 -19.65 7.85 -18.04
CA SER A 254 -19.95 8.65 -19.22
C SER A 254 -19.54 7.90 -20.48
N SER A 255 -20.42 7.79 -21.46
CA SER A 255 -20.04 7.32 -22.81
C SER A 255 -19.49 8.44 -23.71
N ASP A 256 -19.47 9.69 -23.23
CA ASP A 256 -18.96 10.84 -23.96
C ASP A 256 -17.45 10.99 -23.78
N GLN A 257 -16.70 10.36 -24.69
CA GLN A 257 -15.24 10.44 -24.75
C GLN A 257 -14.73 11.88 -24.88
N ALA A 258 -15.41 12.75 -25.64
CA ALA A 258 -14.92 14.12 -25.87
C ALA A 258 -15.09 14.98 -24.62
N ALA A 259 -16.22 14.83 -23.91
CA ALA A 259 -16.42 15.47 -22.62
C ALA A 259 -15.39 15.00 -21.58
N PHE A 260 -15.07 13.70 -21.55
CA PHE A 260 -14.00 13.17 -20.69
C PHE A 260 -12.64 13.79 -21.02
N GLN A 261 -12.25 13.80 -22.31
CA GLN A 261 -10.99 14.39 -22.73
C GLN A 261 -10.90 15.87 -22.38
N ASP A 262 -12.00 16.62 -22.51
CA ASP A 262 -12.07 18.03 -22.14
C ASP A 262 -11.92 18.23 -20.62
N ALA A 263 -12.48 17.33 -19.82
CA ALA A 263 -12.42 17.40 -18.37
C ALA A 263 -11.01 17.14 -17.81
N ILE A 264 -10.18 16.30 -18.44
CA ILE A 264 -8.82 16.02 -17.94
C ILE A 264 -7.70 16.73 -18.71
N LYS A 265 -8.02 17.61 -19.67
CA LYS A 265 -7.02 18.23 -20.56
C LYS A 265 -6.00 19.13 -19.86
N ASP A 266 -6.32 19.59 -18.65
CA ASP A 266 -5.46 20.43 -17.82
C ASP A 266 -4.60 19.64 -16.83
N ALA A 267 -4.61 18.30 -16.91
CA ALA A 267 -3.80 17.44 -16.07
C ALA A 267 -2.30 17.49 -16.45
N ASP A 268 -1.46 17.54 -15.42
CA ASP A 268 -0.02 17.28 -15.53
C ASP A 268 0.28 15.79 -15.38
N PHE A 269 -0.53 15.08 -14.58
CA PHE A 269 -0.43 13.65 -14.31
C PHE A 269 -1.81 12.97 -14.34
N VAL A 270 -1.84 11.72 -14.79
CA VAL A 270 -3.04 10.87 -14.77
C VAL A 270 -2.69 9.55 -14.10
N PHE A 271 -3.53 9.15 -13.14
CA PHE A 271 -3.48 7.85 -12.47
C PHE A 271 -4.63 6.98 -12.98
N ASP A 272 -4.33 5.78 -13.46
CA ASP A 272 -5.24 4.94 -14.23
C ASP A 272 -5.60 3.66 -13.48
N GLN A 273 -6.91 3.36 -13.40
CA GLN A 273 -7.48 2.14 -12.82
C GLN A 273 -8.23 1.29 -13.86
N SER A 274 -7.96 1.52 -15.15
CA SER A 274 -8.55 0.72 -16.24
C SER A 274 -8.03 -0.72 -16.23
N GLU A 275 -8.82 -1.68 -16.69
CA GLU A 275 -8.28 -3.00 -17.04
C GLU A 275 -7.59 -2.89 -18.40
N LEU A 276 -6.32 -3.34 -18.48
CA LEU A 276 -5.52 -3.34 -19.71
C LEU A 276 -4.96 -4.75 -19.92
N HIS A 277 -5.10 -5.28 -21.14
CA HIS A 277 -4.77 -6.68 -21.44
C HIS A 277 -3.53 -6.85 -22.34
N SER A 278 -3.07 -5.78 -22.99
CA SER A 278 -1.98 -5.79 -23.97
C SER A 278 -0.62 -5.59 -23.31
N TYR A 279 -0.16 -6.57 -22.53
CA TYR A 279 1.14 -6.51 -21.84
C TYR A 279 2.30 -6.14 -22.80
N GLY A 280 3.04 -5.07 -22.47
CA GLY A 280 4.13 -4.53 -23.29
C GLY A 280 3.68 -3.52 -24.35
N GLN A 281 2.37 -3.27 -24.46
CA GLN A 281 1.73 -2.27 -25.31
C GLN A 281 0.57 -1.56 -24.57
N ARG A 282 0.57 -1.56 -23.23
CA ARG A 282 -0.53 -1.04 -22.41
C ARG A 282 -0.71 0.46 -22.60
N ALA A 283 0.35 1.22 -22.86
CA ALA A 283 0.23 2.62 -23.23
C ALA A 283 -0.54 2.80 -24.55
N THR A 284 -0.27 1.97 -25.55
CA THR A 284 -0.98 2.00 -26.85
C THR A 284 -2.46 1.66 -26.67
N GLU A 285 -2.76 0.64 -25.88
CA GLU A 285 -4.13 0.28 -25.51
C GLU A 285 -4.83 1.42 -24.76
N TRP A 286 -4.19 1.99 -23.75
CA TRP A 286 -4.70 3.15 -23.01
C TRP A 286 -5.03 4.32 -23.94
N TYR A 287 -4.11 4.71 -24.82
CA TYR A 287 -4.37 5.78 -25.79
C TYR A 287 -5.54 5.45 -26.72
N SER A 288 -5.69 4.18 -27.12
CA SER A 288 -6.81 3.75 -27.95
C SER A 288 -8.14 3.82 -27.19
N ASN A 289 -8.18 3.29 -25.97
CA ASN A 289 -9.35 3.25 -25.11
C ASN A 289 -9.86 4.66 -24.83
N PHE A 290 -8.97 5.58 -24.45
CA PHE A 290 -9.31 6.99 -24.21
C PHE A 290 -9.35 7.85 -25.49
N GLY A 291 -9.17 7.25 -26.67
CA GLY A 291 -9.32 7.86 -27.99
C GLY A 291 -8.31 8.97 -28.35
N TYR A 292 -7.08 8.87 -27.84
CA TYR A 292 -5.95 9.72 -28.17
C TYR A 292 -5.11 9.13 -29.33
N LYS A 293 -5.32 9.63 -30.56
CA LYS A 293 -4.63 9.11 -31.76
C LYS A 293 -3.18 9.60 -31.92
N ASN A 294 -2.84 10.76 -31.36
CA ASN A 294 -1.52 11.37 -31.51
C ASN A 294 -1.07 12.04 -30.20
N PRO A 295 -0.81 11.26 -29.13
CA PRO A 295 -0.58 11.78 -27.78
C PRO A 295 0.59 12.76 -27.72
N LYS A 296 1.67 12.51 -28.48
CA LYS A 296 2.86 13.38 -28.54
C LYS A 296 2.60 14.77 -29.13
N ASN A 297 1.58 14.93 -29.98
CA ASN A 297 1.25 16.21 -30.63
C ASN A 297 -0.14 16.72 -30.20
N SER A 298 -0.66 16.24 -29.08
CA SER A 298 -1.98 16.60 -28.56
C SER A 298 -2.05 18.02 -28.00
N GLY A 299 -0.91 18.59 -27.60
CA GLY A 299 -0.85 19.86 -26.86
C GLY A 299 -1.28 19.73 -25.38
N VAL A 300 -1.54 18.51 -24.90
CA VAL A 300 -1.95 18.21 -23.52
C VAL A 300 -0.72 17.77 -22.72
N THR A 301 -0.50 18.39 -21.56
CA THR A 301 0.75 18.24 -20.77
C THR A 301 1.02 16.78 -20.38
N PHE A 302 0.09 16.10 -19.71
CA PHE A 302 0.34 14.72 -19.29
C PHE A 302 0.59 13.75 -20.46
N LEU A 303 0.00 13.98 -21.64
CA LEU A 303 0.22 13.15 -22.83
C LEU A 303 1.57 13.40 -23.48
N THR A 304 2.01 14.66 -23.53
CA THR A 304 3.30 15.04 -24.11
C THR A 304 4.46 14.60 -23.21
N SER A 305 4.32 14.76 -21.90
CA SER A 305 5.26 14.30 -20.87
C SER A 305 5.15 12.80 -20.57
N ARG A 306 4.08 12.15 -21.05
CA ARG A 306 3.73 10.74 -20.81
C ARG A 306 3.54 10.39 -19.33
N ASN A 307 2.96 11.28 -18.56
CA ASN A 307 2.71 11.13 -17.13
C ASN A 307 1.43 10.34 -16.85
N ILE A 308 1.39 9.08 -17.29
CA ILE A 308 0.30 8.14 -17.02
C ILE A 308 0.84 7.04 -16.12
N TRP A 309 0.18 6.84 -14.98
CA TRP A 309 0.64 5.98 -13.89
C TRP A 309 -0.44 4.99 -13.48
N ARG A 310 -0.06 3.76 -13.13
CA ARG A 310 -0.98 2.70 -12.71
C ARG A 310 -0.52 2.07 -11.39
N THR A 311 -1.39 1.36 -10.71
CA THR A 311 -1.09 0.69 -9.42
C THR A 311 -0.69 -0.78 -9.57
N ASP A 312 -0.47 -1.27 -10.79
CA ASP A 312 -0.06 -2.65 -11.10
C ASP A 312 1.46 -2.78 -11.33
N GLY A 313 2.27 -2.00 -10.61
CA GLY A 313 3.73 -2.07 -10.61
C GLY A 313 4.30 -3.33 -9.97
N PHE A 314 3.57 -3.92 -9.01
CA PHE A 314 3.83 -5.28 -8.51
C PHE A 314 2.62 -6.17 -8.76
N THR A 315 2.89 -7.36 -9.30
CA THR A 315 1.86 -8.37 -9.56
C THR A 315 2.32 -9.74 -9.08
N ASN A 316 1.38 -10.67 -8.90
CA ASN A 316 1.75 -12.08 -8.83
C ASN A 316 2.04 -12.66 -10.23
N LYS A 317 2.34 -13.96 -10.30
CA LYS A 317 2.61 -14.66 -11.58
C LYS A 317 1.40 -14.71 -12.53
N ALA A 318 0.19 -14.52 -12.03
CA ALA A 318 -1.03 -14.46 -12.82
C ALA A 318 -1.34 -13.05 -13.34
N GLY A 319 -0.51 -12.04 -13.01
CA GLY A 319 -0.72 -10.65 -13.42
C GLY A 319 -1.66 -9.86 -12.49
N VAL A 320 -2.10 -10.45 -11.38
CA VAL A 320 -2.95 -9.77 -10.40
C VAL A 320 -2.12 -8.76 -9.61
N SER A 321 -2.54 -7.49 -9.58
CA SER A 321 -1.89 -6.43 -8.80
C SER A 321 -1.99 -6.72 -7.30
N ASN A 322 -0.89 -6.48 -6.58
CA ASN A 322 -0.86 -6.58 -5.12
C ASN A 322 -1.37 -5.32 -4.40
N PHE A 323 -1.81 -4.29 -5.14
CA PHE A 323 -2.26 -3.03 -4.56
C PHE A 323 -3.50 -3.20 -3.67
N ALA A 324 -4.49 -3.96 -4.12
CA ALA A 324 -5.72 -4.19 -3.34
C ALA A 324 -5.48 -5.01 -2.06
N GLU A 325 -4.39 -5.77 -2.02
CA GLU A 325 -4.00 -6.59 -0.88
C GLU A 325 -3.22 -5.77 0.15
N PHE A 326 -2.31 -4.89 -0.29
CA PHE A 326 -1.38 -4.20 0.61
C PHE A 326 -1.49 -2.67 0.63
N GLY A 327 -1.84 -2.03 -0.49
CA GLY A 327 -1.92 -0.58 -0.62
C GLY A 327 -2.94 0.05 0.33
N TYR A 328 -4.12 -0.59 0.48
CA TYR A 328 -5.15 -0.14 1.43
C TYR A 328 -4.74 -0.27 2.90
N VAL A 329 -3.74 -1.11 3.20
CA VAL A 329 -3.23 -1.32 4.56
C VAL A 329 -2.04 -0.40 4.87
N ARG A 330 -1.32 0.11 3.85
CA ARG A 330 -0.22 1.09 3.96
C ARG A 330 -0.46 2.36 3.15
N PRO A 331 -1.49 3.16 3.50
CA PRO A 331 -1.76 4.42 2.82
C PRO A 331 -0.59 5.42 2.91
N ASP A 332 0.24 5.33 3.95
CA ASP A 332 1.48 6.12 4.10
C ASP A 332 2.51 5.82 3.01
N LEU A 333 2.62 4.56 2.56
CA LEU A 333 3.49 4.18 1.45
C LEU A 333 2.86 4.51 0.10
N VAL A 334 1.54 4.34 -0.06
CA VAL A 334 0.82 4.75 -1.28
C VAL A 334 0.94 6.26 -1.48
N LEU A 335 0.81 7.05 -0.42
CA LEU A 335 1.00 8.48 -0.45
C LEU A 335 2.43 8.85 -0.91
N GLN A 336 3.46 8.21 -0.35
CA GLN A 336 4.84 8.44 -0.76
C GLN A 336 5.11 8.03 -2.21
N ASP A 337 4.51 6.94 -2.68
CA ASP A 337 4.55 6.56 -4.10
C ASP A 337 4.06 7.70 -4.99
N ILE A 338 2.89 8.28 -4.68
CA ILE A 338 2.32 9.40 -5.43
C ILE A 338 3.21 10.65 -5.31
N ILE A 339 3.67 10.99 -4.11
CA ILE A 339 4.59 12.12 -3.88
C ILE A 339 5.86 11.95 -4.73
N SER A 340 6.45 10.76 -4.82
CA SER A 340 7.67 10.55 -5.61
C SER A 340 7.48 10.72 -7.13
N VAL A 341 6.23 10.71 -7.61
CA VAL A 341 5.87 10.98 -9.00
C VAL A 341 5.61 12.46 -9.21
N LEU A 342 4.80 13.06 -8.35
CA LEU A 342 4.38 14.46 -8.46
C LEU A 342 5.50 15.42 -8.07
N GLU A 343 6.28 15.05 -7.07
CA GLU A 343 7.31 15.85 -6.42
C GLU A 343 8.62 15.04 -6.21
N PRO A 344 9.35 14.65 -7.27
CA PRO A 344 10.48 13.72 -7.17
C PRO A 344 11.65 14.21 -6.31
N LYS A 345 11.75 15.52 -6.04
CA LYS A 345 12.78 16.11 -5.17
C LYS A 345 12.45 15.96 -3.68
N TYR A 346 11.22 15.59 -3.32
CA TYR A 346 10.79 15.43 -1.94
C TYR A 346 11.64 14.38 -1.21
N ASP A 347 11.82 13.22 -1.84
CA ASP A 347 12.70 12.15 -1.38
C ASP A 347 13.32 11.45 -2.61
N THR A 348 14.56 11.83 -2.92
CA THR A 348 15.26 11.34 -4.12
C THR A 348 15.72 9.89 -3.99
N ASP A 349 15.77 9.36 -2.77
CA ASP A 349 16.19 7.98 -2.49
C ASP A 349 14.99 7.03 -2.37
N TYR A 350 13.77 7.56 -2.39
CA TYR A 350 12.55 6.76 -2.30
C TYR A 350 12.39 5.81 -3.49
N SER A 351 12.14 4.54 -3.18
CA SER A 351 11.84 3.52 -4.17
C SER A 351 10.35 3.22 -4.17
N ARG A 352 9.69 3.57 -5.28
CA ARG A 352 8.27 3.28 -5.52
C ARG A 352 7.98 1.80 -5.43
N ARG A 353 6.80 1.50 -4.87
CA ARG A 353 6.28 0.13 -4.77
C ARG A 353 5.27 -0.10 -5.89
N TRP A 354 4.06 0.42 -5.78
CA TRP A 354 2.94 0.04 -6.65
C TRP A 354 2.85 0.81 -7.96
N LEU A 355 3.43 2.01 -8.04
CA LEU A 355 3.25 2.85 -9.22
C LEU A 355 4.10 2.40 -10.42
N LEU A 356 3.41 1.98 -11.48
CA LEU A 356 3.95 1.68 -12.80
C LEU A 356 3.81 2.90 -13.71
N TRP A 357 4.91 3.30 -14.34
CA TRP A 357 4.90 4.33 -15.38
C TRP A 357 4.52 3.74 -16.75
N LEU A 358 3.33 4.08 -17.28
CA LEU A 358 2.93 3.65 -18.63
C LEU A 358 3.66 4.41 -19.73
N GLY A 359 4.18 5.61 -19.45
CA GLY A 359 4.87 6.43 -20.45
C GLY A 359 6.22 5.89 -20.94
N GLY A 360 6.81 4.93 -20.22
CA GLY A 360 8.12 4.36 -20.52
C GLY A 360 8.14 3.54 -21.81
N THR A 361 9.34 3.35 -22.38
CA THR A 361 9.53 2.48 -23.56
C THR A 361 9.59 0.98 -23.20
N ASN A 362 9.76 0.66 -21.92
CA ASN A 362 9.83 -0.71 -21.40
C ASN A 362 8.81 -0.83 -20.26
N GLU A 363 7.55 -1.11 -20.59
CA GLU A 363 6.54 -1.45 -19.59
C GLU A 363 6.90 -2.79 -18.93
N SER A 364 7.37 -2.77 -17.70
CA SER A 364 7.62 -3.98 -16.92
C SER A 364 6.99 -3.84 -15.55
N THR A 365 6.03 -4.72 -15.25
CA THR A 365 5.63 -5.01 -13.88
C THR A 365 6.72 -5.85 -13.21
N THR A 366 6.82 -5.73 -11.88
CA THR A 366 7.64 -6.61 -11.06
C THR A 366 6.77 -7.74 -10.53
N VAL A 367 7.12 -8.99 -10.87
CA VAL A 367 6.48 -10.14 -10.22
C VAL A 367 7.01 -10.24 -8.80
N ILE A 368 6.12 -10.15 -7.80
CA ILE A 368 6.50 -10.31 -6.40
C ILE A 368 7.06 -11.72 -6.17
N SER A 369 8.24 -11.80 -5.55
CA SER A 369 8.97 -13.04 -5.32
C SER A 369 9.91 -12.90 -4.11
N PRO A 370 10.48 -14.00 -3.59
CA PRO A 370 11.46 -13.93 -2.52
C PRO A 370 12.72 -13.10 -2.85
N ASP A 371 12.95 -12.78 -4.13
CA ASP A 371 14.09 -11.94 -4.54
C ASP A 371 13.85 -10.45 -4.29
N ASN A 372 12.59 -10.02 -4.20
CA ASN A 372 12.18 -8.62 -4.05
C ASN A 372 11.24 -8.35 -2.87
N TYR A 373 10.88 -9.39 -2.12
CA TYR A 373 10.04 -9.30 -0.93
C TYR A 373 10.56 -10.23 0.17
N ASP A 374 10.86 -9.67 1.34
CA ASP A 374 11.39 -10.40 2.50
C ASP A 374 10.27 -10.70 3.49
N CYS A 375 9.88 -11.97 3.59
CA CYS A 375 8.85 -12.40 4.54
C CYS A 375 9.25 -12.24 6.02
N ALA A 376 10.54 -12.08 6.33
CA ALA A 376 10.99 -11.76 7.68
C ALA A 376 10.95 -10.24 7.96
N LYS A 377 10.80 -9.43 6.91
CA LYS A 377 10.68 -7.96 6.97
C LYS A 377 9.58 -7.51 6.01
N PRO A 378 8.33 -7.94 6.24
CA PRO A 378 7.22 -7.54 5.41
C PRO A 378 7.09 -6.02 5.42
N TRP A 379 6.45 -5.43 4.42
CA TRP A 379 6.35 -3.97 4.34
C TRP A 379 5.80 -3.37 5.63
N PHE A 380 4.87 -4.06 6.30
CA PHE A 380 4.24 -3.70 7.57
C PHE A 380 5.14 -3.75 8.81
N SER A 381 6.26 -4.49 8.76
CA SER A 381 7.15 -4.66 9.92
C SER A 381 7.86 -3.37 10.34
N THR A 382 7.99 -2.41 9.43
CA THR A 382 8.60 -1.11 9.68
C THR A 382 7.74 0.00 9.07
N VAL A 383 7.36 0.96 9.90
CA VAL A 383 6.81 2.23 9.45
C VAL A 383 7.94 3.25 9.50
N ASP A 384 8.32 3.74 8.32
CA ASP A 384 9.38 4.74 8.19
C ASP A 384 8.95 6.04 8.88
N LYS A 385 9.81 6.57 9.74
CA LYS A 385 9.51 7.83 10.43
C LYS A 385 9.64 8.98 9.46
N CYS A 386 8.54 9.69 9.24
CA CYS A 386 8.57 10.99 8.59
C CYS A 386 9.02 12.08 9.59
N SER A 387 9.69 13.11 9.06
CA SER A 387 10.04 14.34 9.80
C SER A 387 9.51 15.55 9.05
N ALA A 388 9.23 16.64 9.78
CA ALA A 388 8.82 17.90 9.16
C ALA A 388 9.91 18.42 8.21
N ARG A 389 9.52 18.85 7.00
CA ARG A 389 10.40 19.33 5.94
C ARG A 389 10.15 20.81 5.66
N THR A 390 10.88 21.69 6.35
CA THR A 390 10.81 23.14 6.10
C THR A 390 11.67 23.59 4.91
N ASP A 391 12.55 22.70 4.44
CA ASP A 391 13.46 22.89 3.31
C ASP A 391 12.80 22.61 1.95
N PHE A 392 11.62 21.98 1.95
CA PHE A 392 10.94 21.57 0.73
C PHE A 392 9.77 22.52 0.43
N THR A 393 9.92 23.34 -0.62
CA THR A 393 8.92 24.32 -1.06
C THR A 393 8.26 23.96 -2.40
N GLY A 394 8.67 22.84 -3.01
CA GLY A 394 8.24 22.46 -4.36
C GLY A 394 8.86 23.30 -5.48
N ASP A 395 9.85 24.16 -5.19
CA ASP A 395 10.47 24.96 -6.25
C ASP A 395 11.24 24.07 -7.23
N SER A 396 10.83 24.17 -8.50
CA SER A 396 11.69 23.78 -9.60
C SER A 396 12.74 24.88 -9.79
N ASP A 397 13.70 25.02 -8.86
CA ASP A 397 14.78 25.99 -9.03
C ASP A 397 15.51 25.70 -10.35
N SER A 398 15.20 26.52 -11.36
CA SER A 398 16.18 26.95 -12.33
C SER A 398 17.12 27.87 -11.55
N ASP A 399 18.21 27.31 -11.04
CA ASP A 399 19.31 28.09 -10.47
C ASP A 399 19.88 29.04 -11.54
N THR A 400 19.25 30.19 -11.74
CA THR A 400 19.96 31.40 -12.10
C THR A 400 20.31 32.09 -10.80
N PRO A 401 21.60 32.22 -10.46
CA PRO A 401 21.98 32.99 -9.29
C PRO A 401 21.47 34.42 -9.48
N ASP A 402 20.52 34.82 -8.65
CA ASP A 402 20.17 36.22 -8.50
C ASP A 402 21.44 36.97 -8.10
N SER A 403 21.94 37.76 -9.05
CA SER A 403 22.91 38.78 -8.77
C SER A 403 22.31 39.75 -7.77
N GLU A 404 22.88 39.79 -6.57
CA GLU A 404 22.69 40.85 -5.60
C GLU A 404 22.73 42.22 -6.32
N ALA A 405 21.59 42.90 -6.33
CA ALA A 405 21.53 44.32 -6.63
C ALA A 405 22.01 45.06 -5.38
N ASP A 406 23.27 45.48 -5.37
CA ASP A 406 23.77 46.45 -4.40
C ASP A 406 23.98 47.79 -5.12
N ASP A 407 23.11 48.74 -4.78
CA ASP A 407 23.19 50.14 -5.14
C ASP A 407 24.47 50.75 -4.55
N THR A 408 25.39 51.25 -5.40
CA THR A 408 26.14 52.46 -5.06
C THR A 408 26.56 53.23 -6.30
N ASP A 409 26.05 54.44 -6.36
CA ASP A 409 26.39 55.50 -7.31
C ASP A 409 27.72 56.15 -6.89
N SER A 410 28.72 56.20 -7.79
CA SER A 410 29.70 57.31 -7.87
C SER A 410 30.63 57.21 -9.08
N ASP A 411 30.99 58.39 -9.54
CA ASP A 411 31.39 58.77 -10.89
C ASP A 411 32.91 58.67 -11.17
N SER A 412 33.24 58.71 -12.48
CA SER A 412 34.51 59.11 -13.11
C SER A 412 35.70 58.11 -13.21
N GLY A 413 36.23 57.96 -14.45
CA GLY A 413 37.63 57.56 -14.67
C GLY A 413 37.96 56.75 -15.92
N SER A 414 38.39 57.44 -16.98
CA SER A 414 39.05 56.95 -18.21
C SER A 414 40.17 55.91 -18.00
N GLY A 415 40.30 54.93 -18.91
CA GLY A 415 41.53 54.13 -19.03
C GLY A 415 41.47 52.92 -19.98
N SER A 416 42.19 53.02 -21.09
CA SER A 416 42.44 52.00 -22.13
C SER A 416 43.23 50.76 -21.67
N GLY A 417 43.05 49.61 -22.35
CA GLY A 417 44.17 48.67 -22.58
C GLY A 417 43.91 47.15 -22.52
N ARG A 418 43.91 46.53 -23.70
CA ARG A 418 44.33 45.15 -24.10
C ARG A 418 44.73 44.08 -23.05
N ALA A 419 44.25 42.85 -23.36
CA ALA A 419 44.92 41.54 -23.36
C ALA A 419 44.89 40.61 -22.11
N GLY A 420 44.06 39.56 -22.22
CA GLY A 420 44.45 38.15 -22.16
C GLY A 420 44.63 37.45 -20.81
N LYS A 421 43.83 36.40 -20.55
CA LYS A 421 44.29 35.03 -20.23
C LYS A 421 43.14 34.02 -20.08
N ILE A 422 43.41 32.85 -20.63
CA ILE A 422 42.64 31.60 -20.58
C ILE A 422 42.65 31.05 -19.14
N ALA A 423 41.50 30.58 -18.65
CA ALA A 423 41.40 29.69 -17.50
C ALA A 423 40.31 28.62 -17.75
N GLY A 424 40.62 27.66 -18.61
CA GLY A 424 39.92 26.38 -18.66
C GLY A 424 40.45 25.50 -17.53
N GLY A 425 39.60 25.13 -16.57
CA GLY A 425 40.05 24.34 -15.42
C GLY A 425 39.00 23.53 -14.66
N VAL A 426 37.69 23.73 -14.88
CA VAL A 426 36.65 23.05 -14.06
C VAL A 426 35.78 22.07 -14.87
N ILE A 427 35.67 22.23 -16.19
CA ILE A 427 34.81 21.37 -17.03
C ILE A 427 35.40 19.96 -17.22
N GLY A 428 36.73 19.80 -17.17
CA GLY A 428 37.37 18.50 -17.34
C GLY A 428 37.12 17.51 -16.19
N ALA A 429 37.02 18.01 -14.94
CA ALA A 429 36.81 17.15 -13.77
C ALA A 429 35.37 16.63 -13.69
N ALA A 430 34.38 17.47 -13.97
CA ALA A 430 32.97 17.06 -13.98
C ALA A 430 32.66 16.04 -15.09
N VAL A 431 33.21 16.25 -16.30
CA VAL A 431 33.06 15.32 -17.42
C VAL A 431 33.78 13.99 -17.14
N PHE A 432 34.95 14.02 -16.52
CA PHE A 432 35.67 12.79 -16.15
C PHE A 432 34.93 11.99 -15.07
N VAL A 433 34.38 12.65 -14.05
CA VAL A 433 33.57 11.99 -13.01
C VAL A 433 32.29 11.38 -13.60
N ALA A 434 31.59 12.09 -14.49
CA ALA A 434 30.42 11.55 -15.18
C ALA A 434 30.76 10.33 -16.05
N LEU A 435 31.87 10.36 -16.78
CA LEU A 435 32.32 9.21 -17.58
C LEU A 435 32.73 8.01 -16.73
N VAL A 436 33.34 8.24 -15.56
CA VAL A 436 33.68 7.17 -14.60
C VAL A 436 32.43 6.55 -14.00
N ILE A 437 31.40 7.34 -13.66
CA ILE A 437 30.11 6.84 -13.15
C ILE A 437 29.39 6.01 -14.22
N VAL A 438 29.36 6.48 -15.47
CA VAL A 438 28.77 5.72 -16.59
C VAL A 438 29.54 4.43 -16.85
N ALA A 439 30.88 4.46 -16.81
CA ALA A 439 31.71 3.27 -16.95
C ALA A 439 31.50 2.27 -15.80
N LEU A 440 31.37 2.73 -14.55
CA LEU A 440 31.05 1.90 -13.38
C LEU A 440 29.65 1.29 -13.49
N HIS A 441 28.67 2.05 -13.96
CA HIS A 441 27.31 1.56 -14.18
C HIS A 441 27.30 0.47 -15.26
N TYR A 442 28.00 0.70 -16.38
CA TYR A 442 28.09 -0.28 -17.47
C TYR A 442 28.87 -1.54 -17.05
N TYR A 443 29.96 -1.38 -16.31
CA TYR A 443 30.75 -2.49 -15.76
C TYR A 443 29.94 -3.34 -14.77
N ASN A 444 29.19 -2.71 -13.87
CA ASN A 444 28.33 -3.42 -12.90
C ASN A 444 27.17 -4.14 -13.59
N ARG A 445 26.57 -3.54 -14.62
CA ARG A 445 25.53 -4.17 -15.44
C ARG A 445 26.07 -5.37 -16.23
N HIS A 446 27.25 -5.23 -16.84
CA HIS A 446 27.89 -6.34 -17.55
C HIS A 446 28.23 -7.50 -16.60
N ARG A 447 28.77 -7.21 -15.40
CA ARG A 447 29.07 -8.23 -14.39
C ARG A 447 27.81 -8.95 -13.89
N ARG A 448 26.68 -8.24 -13.75
CA ARG A 448 25.38 -8.86 -13.42
C ARG A 448 24.92 -9.79 -14.54
N ASN A 449 25.00 -9.36 -15.80
CA ASN A 449 24.60 -10.19 -16.94
C ASN A 449 25.49 -11.43 -17.12
N VAL A 450 26.80 -11.32 -16.89
CA VAL A 450 27.73 -12.46 -16.93
C VAL A 450 27.45 -13.44 -15.79
N ARG A 451 27.08 -12.95 -14.59
CA ARG A 451 26.63 -13.82 -13.48
C ARG A 451 25.31 -14.52 -13.80
N ILE A 452 24.35 -13.84 -14.40
CA ILE A 452 23.07 -14.43 -14.82
C ILE A 452 23.31 -15.50 -15.89
N GLN A 453 24.18 -15.26 -16.87
CA GLN A 453 24.54 -16.27 -17.87
C GLN A 453 25.32 -17.46 -17.29
N ALA A 454 26.21 -17.21 -16.32
CA ALA A 454 26.93 -18.27 -15.62
C ALA A 454 26.01 -19.14 -14.73
N LEU A 455 24.98 -18.53 -14.12
CA LEU A 455 23.95 -19.25 -13.37
C LEU A 455 23.02 -20.04 -14.29
N ALA A 456 22.61 -19.47 -15.43
CA ALA A 456 21.82 -20.18 -16.44
C ALA A 456 22.56 -21.38 -17.07
N GLN A 457 23.89 -21.30 -17.18
CA GLN A 457 24.72 -22.43 -17.63
C GLN A 457 24.98 -23.47 -16.53
N ALA A 458 25.00 -23.07 -15.26
CA ALA A 458 25.11 -24.00 -14.13
C ALA A 458 23.81 -24.79 -13.89
N GLU A 459 22.64 -24.21 -14.21
CA GLU A 459 21.32 -24.84 -14.05
C GLU A 459 20.96 -25.79 -15.21
N TYR A 460 21.59 -25.63 -16.38
CA TYR A 460 21.42 -26.53 -17.55
C TYR A 460 22.50 -27.62 -17.69
N GLY A 461 23.40 -27.75 -16.72
CA GLY A 461 24.50 -28.70 -16.73
C GLY A 461 24.24 -29.95 -15.89
N THR A 462 23.27 -30.79 -16.27
CA THR A 462 23.25 -32.26 -16.10
C THR A 462 21.89 -32.80 -16.53
N ASP A 463 21.70 -32.99 -17.84
CA ASP A 463 21.10 -34.19 -18.44
C ASP A 463 20.93 -33.94 -19.94
N GLY A 464 21.84 -34.55 -20.71
CA GLY A 464 21.79 -34.53 -22.16
C GLY A 464 20.63 -35.40 -22.65
N ILE A 465 19.68 -34.77 -23.34
CA ILE A 465 18.77 -35.49 -24.25
C ILE A 465 19.15 -35.09 -25.66
N ASP A 466 19.74 -36.06 -26.36
CA ASP A 466 20.08 -36.04 -27.78
C ASP A 466 18.79 -36.01 -28.62
N LEU A 467 18.46 -34.85 -29.18
CA LEU A 467 17.39 -34.71 -30.16
C LEU A 467 17.93 -35.00 -31.57
N ARG A 468 18.15 -36.29 -31.84
CA ARG A 468 18.28 -36.84 -33.20
C ARG A 468 17.48 -38.14 -33.33
N ASP A 469 16.15 -38.06 -33.33
CA ASP A 469 15.33 -38.87 -34.26
C ASP A 469 13.84 -38.57 -34.10
N THR A 470 13.26 -37.82 -35.05
CA THR A 470 11.86 -38.01 -35.44
C THR A 470 11.70 -37.59 -36.90
N ARG A 471 12.26 -38.39 -37.80
CA ARG A 471 11.76 -38.51 -39.17
C ARG A 471 11.20 -39.92 -39.33
N ARG A 472 9.88 -40.05 -39.15
CA ARG A 472 8.96 -41.05 -39.72
C ARG A 472 7.73 -41.09 -38.82
N PHE A 473 6.61 -40.57 -39.28
CA PHE A 473 5.43 -41.37 -39.60
C PHE A 473 4.51 -40.51 -40.46
N SER A 474 4.25 -41.07 -41.65
CA SER A 474 3.23 -40.70 -42.63
C SER A 474 1.83 -40.96 -42.10
#